data_AF-A0A1Q9NKF7-F1
#
_entry.id   AF-A0A1Q9NKF7-F1
#
_cell.length_a   1.000
_cell.length_b   1.000
_cell.length_c   1.000
_cell.angle_alpha   90.00
_cell.angle_beta   90.00
_cell.angle_gamma   90.00
#
_symmetry.space_group_name_H-M   'P 1'
#
loop_
_entity.id
_entity.type
_entity.pdbx_description
1 polymer ?
#
loop_
_entity_poly.entity_id
_entity_poly.type
_entity_poly.pdbx_seq_one_letter_code
_entity_poly.pdbx_strand_id
1 'polypeptide(L)'
;MVASLLLLGLLSIGLAYFWHQRITGFRTLLLNIKSRFDGNKVDVSHERAYAHCISHQWVMEYVARGRESRIGNSIRNFLNDRTILGVFTLCLLIWPTIGLIAFLFYRSFAFMGASIAVLIIAVLLIRTSEVVETSYGLLSWLRKQDDSELKENDIVYAEISLKIISKWRMILLIIAVLSLVAAPWGELIPEVVALATSGLLNMIFTFVYPSVSTISPILATAIILNLIPLSIALLYLISRSFSRLSMFVTE
;
A
#
# COMPACT_ATOMS: atom_id res chain seq x y z
N MET A 1 -10.82 -18.94 9.92
CA MET A 1 -10.50 -17.51 9.73
C MET A 1 -9.98 -16.82 10.99
N VAL A 2 -10.53 -17.15 12.18
CA VAL A 2 -10.07 -16.65 13.49
C VAL A 2 -8.54 -16.73 13.64
N ALA A 3 -7.96 -17.92 13.42
CA ALA A 3 -6.51 -18.13 13.51
C ALA A 3 -5.72 -17.22 12.55
N SER A 4 -6.21 -16.97 11.34
CA SER A 4 -5.56 -16.11 10.35
C SER A 4 -5.57 -14.64 10.78
N LEU A 5 -6.67 -14.15 11.36
CA LEU A 5 -6.77 -12.79 11.89
C LEU A 5 -5.91 -12.60 13.14
N LEU A 6 -5.86 -13.60 14.02
CA LEU A 6 -4.93 -13.60 15.16
C LEU A 6 -3.48 -13.55 14.70
N LEU A 7 -3.08 -14.40 13.74
CA LEU A 7 -1.73 -14.40 13.18
C LEU A 7 -1.40 -13.07 12.50
N LEU A 8 -2.33 -12.50 11.73
CA LEU A 8 -2.17 -11.18 11.11
C LEU A 8 -1.94 -10.09 12.16
N GLY A 9 -2.73 -10.12 13.24
CA GLY A 9 -2.60 -9.21 14.38
C GLY A 9 -1.23 -9.31 15.04
N LEU A 10 -0.81 -10.53 15.38
CA LEU A 10 0.49 -10.80 16.01
C LEU A 10 1.66 -10.42 15.10
N LEU A 11 1.60 -10.75 13.80
CA LEU A 11 2.61 -10.35 12.82
C LEU A 11 2.72 -8.83 12.73
N SER A 12 1.58 -8.13 12.70
CA SER A 12 1.55 -6.66 12.64
C SER A 12 2.16 -6.03 13.90
N ILE A 13 1.92 -6.61 15.09
CA ILE A 13 2.57 -6.19 16.34
C ILE A 13 4.08 -6.43 16.26
N GLY A 14 4.51 -7.62 15.81
CA GLY A 14 5.93 -7.96 15.66
C GLY A 14 6.66 -7.00 14.71
N LEU A 15 6.05 -6.69 13.55
CA LEU A 15 6.55 -5.70 12.60
C LEU A 15 6.57 -4.29 13.21
N ALA A 16 5.52 -3.88 13.93
CA ALA A 16 5.48 -2.58 14.60
C ALA A 16 6.59 -2.45 15.66
N TYR A 17 6.85 -3.51 16.41
CA TYR A 17 7.92 -3.57 17.40
C TYR A 17 9.31 -3.53 16.73
N PHE A 18 9.50 -4.29 15.65
CA PHE A 18 10.72 -4.24 14.84
C PHE A 18 11.03 -2.82 14.33
N TRP A 19 10.02 -2.13 13.79
CA TRP A 19 10.16 -0.75 13.35
C TRP A 19 10.36 0.22 14.51
N HIS A 20 9.75 -0.04 15.68
CA HIS A 20 9.98 0.75 16.88
C HIS A 20 11.46 0.73 17.30
N GLN A 21 12.06 -0.46 17.40
CA GLN A 21 13.48 -0.61 17.75
C GLN A 21 14.41 0.10 16.73
N ARG A 22 14.07 0.06 15.45
CA ARG A 22 14.82 0.77 14.41
C ARG A 22 14.71 2.30 14.55
N ILE A 23 13.51 2.83 14.82
CA ILE A 23 13.30 4.28 15.00
C ILE A 23 14.05 4.80 16.22
N THR A 24 14.09 4.08 17.33
CA THR A 24 14.74 4.55 18.57
C THR A 24 16.22 4.88 18.36
N GLY A 25 16.92 4.11 17.50
CA GLY A 25 18.32 4.37 17.16
C GLY A 25 18.54 5.61 16.28
N PHE A 26 17.52 6.11 15.57
CA PHE A 26 17.62 7.33 14.78
C PHE A 26 17.14 8.57 15.52
N ARG A 27 16.32 8.42 16.57
CA ARG A 27 15.91 9.54 17.43
C ARG A 27 17.11 10.17 18.13
N THR A 28 18.05 9.35 18.60
CA THR A 28 19.31 9.84 19.20
C THR A 28 20.16 10.61 18.19
N LEU A 29 20.27 10.10 16.96
CA LEU A 29 20.95 10.81 15.88
C LEU A 29 20.29 12.17 15.59
N LEU A 30 18.96 12.23 15.49
CA LEU A 30 18.24 13.48 15.28
C LEU A 30 18.47 14.47 16.42
N LEU A 31 18.46 14.01 17.67
CA LEU A 31 18.75 14.85 18.85
C LEU A 31 20.17 15.42 18.80
N ASN A 32 21.17 14.61 18.44
CA ASN A 32 22.56 15.05 18.32
C ASN A 32 22.70 16.13 17.24
N ILE A 33 22.11 15.92 16.05
CA ILE A 33 22.17 16.91 14.97
C ILE A 33 21.41 18.20 15.36
N LYS A 34 20.21 18.08 15.95
CA LYS A 34 19.43 19.25 16.42
C LYS A 34 20.18 20.06 17.49
N SER A 35 20.91 19.40 18.39
CA SER A 35 21.70 20.07 19.43
C SER A 35 22.86 20.90 18.87
N ARG A 36 23.39 20.51 17.70
CA ARG A 36 24.57 21.14 17.09
C ARG A 36 24.23 22.36 16.23
N PHE A 37 23.06 22.36 15.60
CA PHE A 37 22.65 23.38 14.62
C PHE A 37 21.51 24.29 15.10
N ASP A 38 21.24 24.37 16.41
CA ASP A 38 20.11 25.14 16.99
C ASP A 38 18.77 24.80 16.29
N GLY A 39 18.48 23.50 16.21
CA GLY A 39 17.44 22.91 15.36
C GLY A 39 15.99 23.35 15.62
N ASN A 40 15.74 24.23 16.60
CA ASN A 40 14.43 24.83 16.86
C ASN A 40 14.13 26.04 15.95
N LYS A 41 15.11 26.57 15.22
CA LYS A 41 14.96 27.70 14.29
C LYS A 41 14.93 27.30 12.81
N VAL A 42 15.14 26.02 12.51
CA VAL A 42 15.12 25.50 11.14
C VAL A 42 13.66 25.43 10.71
N ASP A 43 13.26 26.38 9.86
CA ASP A 43 11.92 26.39 9.31
C ASP A 43 11.74 25.19 8.38
N VAL A 44 10.80 24.32 8.75
CA VAL A 44 10.43 23.11 7.98
C VAL A 44 9.42 23.46 6.87
N SER A 45 9.06 24.75 6.75
CA SER A 45 8.19 25.25 5.69
C SER A 45 8.81 24.98 4.30
N HIS A 46 7.97 24.50 3.39
CA HIS A 46 8.34 24.00 2.05
C HIS A 46 8.92 25.07 1.08
N GLU A 47 9.27 26.26 1.55
CA GLU A 47 9.65 27.40 0.70
C GLU A 47 11.16 27.57 0.48
N ARG A 48 12.05 26.83 1.16
CA ARG A 48 13.50 26.96 0.93
C ARG A 48 14.04 25.96 -0.10
N ALA A 49 14.89 26.46 -0.99
CA ALA A 49 15.58 25.64 -2.00
C ALA A 49 16.62 24.72 -1.35
N TYR A 50 16.30 23.44 -1.17
CA TYR A 50 17.18 22.41 -0.59
C TYR A 50 18.21 21.83 -1.60
N ALA A 51 18.59 22.58 -2.63
CA ALA A 51 19.29 22.06 -3.82
C ALA A 51 20.76 21.61 -3.61
N HIS A 52 21.36 21.83 -2.43
CA HIS A 52 22.80 21.59 -2.19
C HIS A 52 23.14 20.79 -0.90
N CYS A 53 22.20 19.96 -0.42
CA CYS A 53 22.45 19.07 0.71
C CYS A 53 22.77 17.63 0.26
N ILE A 54 23.55 16.94 1.10
CA ILE A 54 24.06 15.59 0.85
C ILE A 54 22.88 14.59 0.82
N SER A 55 21.84 14.82 1.63
CA SER A 55 20.56 14.10 1.57
C SER A 55 19.81 14.30 0.24
N HIS A 56 19.80 15.50 -0.35
CA HIS A 56 19.17 15.74 -1.66
C HIS A 56 19.90 14.99 -2.79
N GLN A 57 21.24 14.96 -2.76
CA GLN A 57 22.03 14.20 -3.74
C GLN A 57 21.72 12.70 -3.65
N TRP A 58 21.62 12.15 -2.44
CA TRP A 58 21.22 10.75 -2.23
C TRP A 58 19.81 10.47 -2.77
N VAL A 59 18.84 11.35 -2.50
CA VAL A 59 17.46 11.21 -3.00
C VAL A 59 17.43 11.24 -4.53
N MET A 60 18.17 12.16 -5.17
CA MET A 60 18.24 12.22 -6.63
C MET A 60 18.91 10.99 -7.24
N GLU A 61 19.90 10.42 -6.57
CA GLU A 61 20.62 9.23 -7.05
C GLU A 61 19.85 7.92 -6.81
N TYR A 62 19.13 7.80 -5.69
CA TYR A 62 18.44 6.57 -5.33
C TYR A 62 16.95 6.55 -5.72
N VAL A 63 16.26 7.69 -5.63
CA VAL A 63 14.81 7.79 -5.92
C VAL A 63 14.58 8.21 -7.36
N ALA A 64 15.25 9.26 -7.85
CA ALA A 64 14.99 9.78 -9.20
C ALA A 64 15.67 8.93 -10.30
N ARG A 65 16.85 8.35 -10.03
CA ARG A 65 17.50 7.41 -10.96
C ARG A 65 17.11 5.96 -10.75
N GLY A 66 16.45 5.63 -9.65
CA GLY A 66 15.83 4.34 -9.35
C GLY A 66 16.76 3.13 -9.48
N ARG A 67 16.90 2.33 -8.42
CA ARG A 67 17.19 0.90 -8.63
C ARG A 67 15.97 0.29 -9.31
N GLU A 68 15.90 0.39 -10.64
CA GLU A 68 14.96 -0.39 -11.43
C GLU A 68 15.15 -1.85 -11.02
N SER A 69 14.13 -2.43 -10.38
CA SER A 69 14.17 -3.84 -10.00
C SER A 69 14.57 -4.64 -11.24
N ARG A 70 15.56 -5.54 -11.14
CA ARG A 70 16.03 -6.39 -12.27
C ARG A 70 14.86 -7.01 -13.04
N ILE A 71 13.78 -7.34 -12.33
CA ILE A 71 12.54 -7.89 -12.87
C ILE A 71 11.78 -6.84 -13.68
N GLY A 72 11.59 -5.62 -13.16
CA GLY A 72 10.95 -4.53 -13.88
C GLY A 72 11.69 -4.14 -15.15
N ASN A 73 13.03 -4.11 -15.11
CA ASN A 73 13.83 -3.83 -16.30
C ASN A 73 13.81 -4.97 -17.33
N SER A 74 13.78 -6.22 -16.86
CA SER A 74 13.63 -7.37 -17.77
C SER A 74 12.25 -7.40 -18.43
N ILE A 75 11.17 -7.07 -17.70
CA ILE A 75 9.80 -6.98 -18.24
C ILE A 75 9.70 -5.80 -19.21
N ARG A 76 10.27 -4.65 -18.86
CA ARG A 76 10.29 -3.46 -19.72
C ARG A 76 11.10 -3.68 -20.99
N ASN A 77 12.28 -4.32 -20.90
CA ASN A 77 13.07 -4.67 -22.09
C ASN A 77 12.36 -5.72 -22.96
N PHE A 78 11.71 -6.71 -22.34
CA PHE A 78 10.89 -7.70 -23.07
C PHE A 78 9.69 -7.07 -23.77
N LEU A 79 9.03 -6.08 -23.15
CA LEU A 79 7.92 -5.33 -23.74
C LEU A 79 8.38 -4.35 -24.83
N ASN A 80 9.54 -3.72 -24.68
CA ASN A 80 10.09 -2.77 -25.66
C ASN A 80 10.58 -3.48 -26.94
N ASP A 81 11.24 -4.63 -26.82
CA ASP A 81 11.82 -5.31 -27.98
C ASP A 81 10.79 -6.09 -28.81
N ARG A 82 9.63 -6.46 -28.23
CA ARG A 82 8.59 -7.26 -28.90
C ARG A 82 7.19 -6.92 -28.42
N THR A 83 6.76 -5.66 -28.56
CA THR A 83 5.47 -5.13 -28.07
C THR A 83 4.25 -6.03 -28.38
N ILE A 84 4.09 -6.48 -29.63
CA ILE A 84 2.96 -7.34 -30.02
C ILE A 84 3.06 -8.74 -29.40
N LEU A 85 4.23 -9.38 -29.48
CA LEU A 85 4.44 -10.74 -28.96
C LEU A 85 4.37 -10.77 -27.43
N GLY A 86 4.86 -9.72 -26.77
CA GLY A 86 4.84 -9.53 -25.33
C GLY A 86 3.43 -9.31 -24.79
N VAL A 87 2.61 -8.51 -25.48
CA VAL A 87 1.18 -8.35 -25.13
C VAL A 87 0.42 -9.65 -25.35
N PHE A 88 0.66 -10.37 -26.46
CA PHE A 88 0.01 -11.65 -26.71
C PHE A 88 0.40 -12.72 -25.68
N THR A 89 1.67 -12.82 -25.31
CA THR A 89 2.13 -13.77 -24.29
C THR A 89 1.59 -13.43 -22.91
N LEU A 90 1.52 -12.13 -22.55
CA LEU A 90 0.87 -11.70 -21.32
C LEU A 90 -0.63 -12.03 -21.32
N CYS A 91 -1.36 -11.73 -22.40
CA CYS A 91 -2.78 -12.08 -22.51
C CYS A 91 -3.00 -13.60 -22.41
N LEU A 92 -2.16 -14.40 -23.06
CA LEU A 92 -2.27 -15.87 -23.07
C LEU A 92 -1.91 -16.51 -21.73
N LEU A 93 -1.06 -15.88 -20.92
CA LEU A 93 -0.77 -16.29 -19.54
C LEU A 93 -1.83 -15.80 -18.54
N ILE A 94 -2.30 -14.56 -18.70
CA ILE A 94 -3.24 -13.91 -17.78
C ILE A 94 -4.64 -14.52 -17.92
N TRP A 95 -5.08 -14.88 -19.13
CA TRP A 95 -6.43 -15.42 -19.36
C TRP A 95 -6.71 -16.73 -18.62
N PRO A 96 -5.88 -17.80 -18.74
CA PRO A 96 -6.09 -19.03 -18.00
C PRO A 96 -5.82 -18.87 -16.51
N THR A 97 -4.91 -17.97 -16.09
CA THR A 97 -4.71 -17.70 -14.67
C THR A 97 -5.92 -17.01 -14.06
N ILE A 98 -6.55 -16.05 -14.73
CA ILE A 98 -7.82 -15.45 -14.27
C ILE A 98 -8.92 -16.51 -14.21
N GLY A 99 -9.05 -17.37 -15.22
CA GLY A 99 -10.06 -18.44 -15.22
C GLY A 99 -9.84 -19.46 -14.10
N LEU A 100 -8.59 -19.86 -13.86
CA LEU A 100 -8.21 -20.82 -12.82
C LEU A 100 -8.34 -20.19 -11.43
N ILE A 101 -7.98 -18.91 -11.28
CA ILE A 101 -8.21 -18.11 -10.08
C ILE A 101 -9.72 -17.99 -9.82
N ALA A 102 -10.53 -17.62 -10.82
CA ALA A 102 -11.98 -17.50 -10.70
C ALA A 102 -12.66 -18.84 -10.40
N PHE A 103 -12.19 -19.95 -10.99
CA PHE A 103 -12.68 -21.30 -10.71
C PHE A 103 -12.28 -21.78 -9.30
N LEU A 104 -11.04 -21.53 -8.88
CA LEU A 104 -10.60 -21.75 -7.50
C LEU A 104 -11.43 -20.92 -6.53
N PHE A 105 -11.67 -19.64 -6.82
CA PHE A 105 -12.54 -18.75 -6.05
C PHE A 105 -13.96 -19.29 -6.00
N TYR A 106 -14.57 -19.68 -7.11
CA TYR A 106 -15.95 -20.16 -7.17
C TYR A 106 -16.16 -21.39 -6.29
N ARG A 107 -15.24 -22.36 -6.32
CA ARG A 107 -15.32 -23.57 -5.50
C ARG A 107 -14.92 -23.34 -4.03
N SER A 108 -14.12 -22.30 -3.77
CA SER A 108 -13.56 -21.97 -2.45
C SER A 108 -14.27 -20.83 -1.72
N PHE A 109 -15.21 -20.12 -2.35
CA PHE A 109 -15.74 -18.85 -1.81
C PHE A 109 -16.44 -19.02 -0.45
N ALA A 110 -17.03 -20.19 -0.21
CA ALA A 110 -17.68 -20.50 1.06
C ALA A 110 -16.69 -20.79 2.22
N PHE A 111 -15.44 -21.21 1.95
CA PHE A 111 -14.53 -21.70 3.00
C PHE A 111 -13.12 -21.09 3.01
N MET A 112 -12.64 -20.58 1.87
CA MET A 112 -11.24 -20.16 1.65
C MET A 112 -11.09 -18.70 1.20
N GLY A 113 -12.13 -18.07 0.63
CA GLY A 113 -12.05 -16.73 0.05
C GLY A 113 -11.57 -15.65 1.03
N ALA A 114 -12.08 -15.70 2.27
CA ALA A 114 -11.70 -14.73 3.28
C ALA A 114 -10.32 -15.02 3.92
N SER A 115 -9.91 -16.28 3.99
CA SER A 115 -8.55 -16.67 4.41
C SER A 115 -7.50 -16.22 3.40
N ILE A 116 -7.81 -16.27 2.09
CA ILE A 116 -6.94 -15.75 1.02
C ILE A 116 -6.80 -14.23 1.12
N ALA A 117 -7.89 -13.50 1.40
CA ALA A 117 -7.83 -12.04 1.57
C ALA A 117 -6.90 -11.64 2.73
N VAL A 118 -6.99 -12.35 3.87
CA VAL A 118 -6.06 -12.15 5.00
C VAL A 118 -4.62 -12.46 4.60
N LEU A 119 -4.39 -13.48 3.77
CA LEU A 119 -3.06 -13.85 3.29
C LEU A 119 -2.50 -12.79 2.33
N ILE A 120 -3.31 -12.24 1.43
CA ILE A 120 -2.92 -11.11 0.55
C ILE A 120 -2.54 -9.89 1.39
N ILE A 121 -3.35 -9.54 2.39
CA ILE A 121 -3.07 -8.42 3.31
C ILE A 121 -1.77 -8.71 4.07
N ALA A 122 -1.56 -9.93 4.57
CA ALA A 122 -0.33 -10.31 5.25
C ALA A 122 0.90 -10.17 4.35
N VAL A 123 0.83 -10.61 3.09
CA VAL A 123 1.91 -10.46 2.11
C VAL A 123 2.19 -8.99 1.80
N LEU A 124 1.14 -8.17 1.65
CA LEU A 124 1.28 -6.73 1.46
C LEU A 124 1.86 -6.01 2.68
N LEU A 125 1.63 -6.52 3.90
CA LEU A 125 2.22 -5.97 5.12
C LEU A 125 3.69 -6.35 5.29
N ILE A 126 4.05 -7.60 4.96
CA ILE A 126 5.44 -8.07 4.99
C ILE A 126 6.27 -7.33 3.94
N ARG A 127 5.69 -7.07 2.76
CA ARG A 127 6.31 -6.24 1.74
C ARG A 127 6.21 -4.77 2.17
N THR A 128 7.17 -4.34 2.98
CA THR A 128 7.25 -2.96 3.48
C THR A 128 6.99 -1.96 2.36
N SER A 129 6.25 -0.88 2.66
CA SER A 129 6.09 0.22 1.71
C SER A 129 7.47 0.71 1.25
N GLU A 130 7.67 0.82 -0.06
CA GLU A 130 8.91 1.30 -0.69
C GLU A 130 9.35 2.66 -0.11
N VAL A 131 8.38 3.49 0.25
CA VAL A 131 8.58 4.81 0.88
C VAL A 131 9.22 4.67 2.27
N VAL A 132 8.85 3.64 3.04
CA VAL A 132 9.40 3.38 4.38
C VAL A 132 10.82 2.83 4.28
N GLU A 133 11.07 1.95 3.31
CA GLU A 133 12.39 1.37 3.09
C GLU A 133 13.40 2.42 2.59
N THR A 134 12.99 3.29 1.67
CA THR A 134 13.80 4.43 1.21
C THR A 134 14.07 5.43 2.34
N SER A 135 13.06 5.77 3.14
CA SER A 135 13.22 6.65 4.32
C SER A 135 14.19 6.05 5.35
N TYR A 136 14.10 4.74 5.60
CA TYR A 136 15.04 4.03 6.46
C TYR A 136 16.45 4.01 5.86
N GLY A 137 16.55 3.77 4.55
CA GLY A 137 17.81 3.81 3.79
C GLY A 137 18.53 5.15 3.97
N LEU A 138 17.81 6.26 3.79
CA LEU A 138 18.34 7.61 3.99
C LEU A 138 18.83 7.83 5.42
N LEU A 139 18.03 7.48 6.44
CA LEU A 139 18.44 7.62 7.84
C LEU A 139 19.65 6.75 8.20
N SER A 140 19.68 5.51 7.68
CA SER A 140 20.80 4.59 7.89
C SER A 140 22.08 5.06 7.23
N TRP A 141 21.95 5.78 6.11
CA TRP A 141 23.08 6.37 5.39
C TRP A 141 23.58 7.63 6.07
N LEU A 142 22.69 8.54 6.49
CA LEU A 142 23.04 9.73 7.28
C LEU A 142 23.78 9.34 8.57
N ARG A 143 23.40 8.23 9.21
CA ARG A 143 24.10 7.70 10.40
C ARG A 143 25.55 7.28 10.16
N LYS A 144 25.92 6.95 8.92
CA LYS A 144 27.27 6.51 8.56
C LYS A 144 28.17 7.65 8.13
N GLN A 145 27.61 8.84 7.89
CA GLN A 145 28.39 10.01 7.49
C GLN A 145 29.10 10.61 8.68
N ASP A 146 30.27 11.19 8.43
CA ASP A 146 31.02 11.92 9.45
C ASP A 146 30.24 13.17 9.86
N ASP A 147 30.27 13.47 11.16
CA ASP A 147 29.52 14.58 11.74
C ASP A 147 29.87 15.93 11.08
N SER A 148 31.07 16.09 10.53
CA SER A 148 31.51 17.32 9.84
C SER A 148 30.86 17.55 8.48
N GLU A 149 30.34 16.52 7.84
CA GLU A 149 29.72 16.62 6.50
C GLU A 149 28.22 16.94 6.57
N LEU A 150 27.60 16.71 7.72
CA LEU A 150 26.18 16.97 7.95
C LEU A 150 25.89 18.47 7.92
N LYS A 151 24.85 18.85 7.17
CA LYS A 151 24.37 20.24 7.07
C LYS A 151 23.06 20.41 7.82
N GLU A 152 22.74 21.64 8.19
CA GLU A 152 21.47 22.03 8.83
C GLU A 152 20.25 21.51 8.05
N ASN A 153 20.29 21.58 6.72
CA ASN A 153 19.21 21.09 5.85
C ASN A 153 18.98 19.57 5.92
N ASP A 154 19.96 18.77 6.34
CA ASP A 154 19.79 17.32 6.49
C ASP A 154 18.88 16.96 7.67
N ILE A 155 18.68 17.89 8.63
CA ILE A 155 17.73 17.75 9.74
C ILE A 155 16.30 17.58 9.21
N VAL A 156 15.92 18.37 8.22
CA VAL A 156 14.57 18.36 7.63
C VAL A 156 14.28 17.00 7.00
N TYR A 157 15.23 16.48 6.21
CA TYR A 157 15.09 15.16 5.58
C TYR A 157 15.08 14.02 6.59
N ALA A 158 15.89 14.11 7.65
CA ALA A 158 15.87 13.13 8.73
C ALA A 158 14.54 13.15 9.50
N GLU A 159 14.00 14.33 9.79
CA GLU A 159 12.73 14.50 10.50
C GLU A 159 11.53 14.00 9.70
N ILE A 160 11.46 14.35 8.40
CA ILE A 160 10.43 13.83 7.49
C ILE A 160 10.51 12.31 7.41
N SER A 161 11.71 11.76 7.21
CA SER A 161 11.92 10.29 7.13
C SER A 161 11.50 9.59 8.41
N LEU A 162 11.82 10.17 9.57
CA LEU A 162 11.43 9.61 10.87
C LEU A 162 9.91 9.70 11.09
N LYS A 163 9.26 10.79 10.65
CA LYS A 163 7.80 10.95 10.68
C LYS A 163 7.12 9.89 9.81
N ILE A 164 7.64 9.61 8.61
CA ILE A 164 7.13 8.56 7.71
C ILE A 164 7.19 7.17 8.37
N ILE A 165 8.35 6.77 8.90
CA ILE A 165 8.51 5.45 9.54
C ILE A 165 7.63 5.37 10.80
N SER A 166 7.50 6.46 11.57
CA SER A 166 6.61 6.51 12.74
C SER A 166 5.13 6.39 12.36
N LYS A 167 4.69 7.02 11.26
CA LYS A 167 3.34 6.86 10.71
C LYS A 167 3.09 5.42 10.28
N TRP A 168 4.06 4.78 9.60
CA TRP A 168 3.95 3.37 9.22
C TRP A 168 3.80 2.44 10.43
N ARG A 169 4.58 2.66 11.48
CA ARG A 169 4.42 1.93 12.75
C ARG A 169 3.01 2.08 13.33
N MET A 170 2.43 3.28 13.30
CA MET A 170 1.05 3.51 13.76
C MET A 170 0.03 2.74 12.92
N ILE A 171 0.19 2.72 11.59
CA ILE A 171 -0.67 1.95 10.69
C ILE A 171 -0.61 0.45 11.05
N LEU A 172 0.58 -0.10 11.26
CA LEU A 172 0.75 -1.50 11.67
C LEU A 172 0.04 -1.80 13.01
N LEU A 173 0.11 -0.90 13.98
CA LEU A 173 -0.61 -1.04 15.25
C LEU A 173 -2.13 -0.98 15.07
N ILE A 174 -2.64 -0.08 14.23
CA ILE A 174 -4.08 0.00 13.92
C ILE A 174 -4.56 -1.30 13.29
N ILE A 175 -3.82 -1.82 12.30
CA ILE A 175 -4.15 -3.09 11.64
C ILE A 175 -4.10 -4.25 12.65
N ALA A 176 -3.11 -4.25 13.55
CA ALA A 176 -3.03 -5.24 14.61
C ALA A 176 -4.27 -5.24 15.51
N VAL A 177 -4.64 -4.06 16.02
CA VAL A 177 -5.81 -3.89 16.90
C VAL A 177 -7.08 -4.30 16.16
N LEU A 178 -7.30 -3.80 14.94
CA LEU A 178 -8.47 -4.17 14.14
C LEU A 178 -8.54 -5.68 13.88
N SER A 179 -7.41 -6.33 13.59
CA SER A 179 -7.38 -7.77 13.33
C SER A 179 -7.67 -8.59 14.58
N LEU A 180 -7.11 -8.20 15.74
CA LEU A 180 -7.34 -8.88 17.02
C LEU A 180 -8.77 -8.67 17.52
N VAL A 181 -9.32 -7.46 17.37
CA VAL A 181 -10.72 -7.17 17.71
C VAL A 181 -11.63 -7.94 16.75
N ALA A 182 -11.35 -7.99 15.45
CA ALA A 182 -12.17 -8.73 14.50
C ALA A 182 -12.07 -10.27 14.63
N ALA A 183 -11.01 -10.78 15.26
CA ALA A 183 -10.72 -12.21 15.31
C ALA A 183 -11.86 -13.10 15.88
N PRO A 184 -12.53 -12.75 17.01
CA PRO A 184 -13.64 -13.53 17.55
C PRO A 184 -14.82 -13.66 16.59
N TRP A 185 -15.03 -12.65 15.73
CA TRP A 185 -16.06 -12.64 14.70
C TRP A 185 -15.55 -13.13 13.34
N GLY A 186 -14.34 -13.67 13.28
CA GLY A 186 -13.68 -14.04 12.03
C GLY A 186 -14.49 -15.01 11.16
N GLU A 187 -15.29 -15.88 11.76
CA GLU A 187 -16.14 -16.82 11.00
C GLU A 187 -17.41 -16.17 10.44
N LEU A 188 -17.90 -15.10 11.08
CA LEU A 188 -19.10 -14.37 10.68
C LEU A 188 -18.81 -13.33 9.60
N ILE A 189 -17.58 -12.79 9.54
CA ILE A 189 -17.21 -11.76 8.56
C ILE A 189 -17.48 -12.19 7.10
N PRO A 190 -17.07 -13.39 6.64
CA PRO A 190 -17.33 -13.82 5.26
C PRO A 190 -18.81 -13.96 4.97
N GLU A 191 -19.58 -14.49 5.92
CA GLU A 191 -21.02 -14.66 5.79
C GLU A 191 -21.73 -13.31 5.69
N VAL A 192 -21.39 -12.37 6.56
CA VAL A 192 -21.95 -11.01 6.54
C VAL A 192 -21.59 -10.29 5.23
N VAL A 193 -20.35 -10.41 4.75
CA VAL A 193 -19.93 -9.83 3.47
C VAL A 193 -20.66 -10.49 2.31
N ALA A 194 -20.81 -11.82 2.31
CA ALA A 194 -21.55 -12.55 1.28
C ALA A 194 -23.04 -12.15 1.28
N LEU A 195 -23.65 -12.00 2.44
CA LEU A 195 -25.04 -11.59 2.58
C LEU A 195 -25.24 -10.13 2.15
N ALA A 196 -24.33 -9.23 2.53
CA ALA A 196 -24.37 -7.83 2.11
C ALA A 196 -24.18 -7.69 0.59
N THR A 197 -23.21 -8.41 0.00
CA THR A 197 -22.95 -8.38 -1.45
C THR A 197 -24.08 -9.04 -2.23
N SER A 198 -24.61 -10.17 -1.76
CA SER A 198 -25.80 -10.81 -2.33
C SER A 198 -27.02 -9.91 -2.26
N GLY A 199 -27.26 -9.25 -1.13
CA GLY A 199 -28.36 -8.29 -0.95
C GLY A 199 -28.24 -7.10 -1.90
N LEU A 200 -27.04 -6.53 -2.06
CA LEU A 200 -26.76 -5.46 -3.02
C LEU A 200 -27.01 -5.91 -4.47
N LEU A 201 -26.49 -7.08 -4.85
CA LEU A 201 -26.72 -7.65 -6.18
C LEU A 201 -28.21 -7.91 -6.41
N ASN A 202 -28.91 -8.47 -5.42
CA ASN A 202 -30.34 -8.72 -5.50
C ASN A 202 -31.14 -7.43 -5.66
N MET A 203 -30.75 -6.35 -4.97
CA MET A 203 -31.34 -5.03 -5.14
C MET A 203 -31.15 -4.52 -6.57
N ILE A 204 -29.94 -4.65 -7.13
CA ILE A 204 -29.67 -4.28 -8.53
C ILE A 204 -30.53 -5.13 -9.49
N PHE A 205 -30.59 -6.45 -9.29
CA PHE A 205 -31.37 -7.36 -10.13
C PHE A 205 -32.88 -7.21 -9.99
N THR A 206 -33.38 -6.74 -8.84
CA THR A 206 -34.82 -6.60 -8.60
C THR A 206 -35.33 -5.23 -9.03
N PHE A 207 -34.56 -4.16 -8.82
CA PHE A 207 -35.03 -2.80 -9.10
C PHE A 207 -34.49 -2.23 -10.42
N VAL A 208 -33.22 -2.50 -10.74
CA VAL A 208 -32.56 -1.91 -11.92
C VAL A 208 -32.74 -2.78 -13.16
N TYR A 209 -32.51 -4.10 -13.04
CA TYR A 209 -32.57 -4.99 -14.19
C TYR A 209 -33.94 -5.02 -14.90
N PRO A 210 -35.08 -5.15 -14.20
CA PRO A 210 -36.37 -5.25 -14.87
C PRO A 210 -36.69 -3.96 -15.64
N SER A 211 -36.43 -2.81 -15.01
CA SER A 211 -36.65 -1.48 -15.56
C SER A 211 -35.87 -1.22 -16.86
N VAL A 212 -34.67 -1.78 -16.99
CA VAL A 212 -33.84 -1.61 -18.20
C VAL A 212 -34.11 -2.71 -19.23
N SER A 213 -34.45 -3.92 -18.77
CA SER A 213 -34.72 -5.07 -19.63
C SER A 213 -35.96 -4.90 -20.51
N THR A 214 -36.92 -4.06 -20.09
CA THR A 214 -38.10 -3.70 -20.90
C THR A 214 -37.74 -2.90 -22.16
N ILE A 215 -36.61 -2.19 -22.15
CA ILE A 215 -36.10 -1.45 -23.32
C ILE A 215 -35.27 -2.39 -24.19
N SER A 216 -34.27 -3.05 -23.59
CA SER A 216 -33.45 -4.05 -24.27
C SER A 216 -32.77 -4.97 -23.25
N PRO A 217 -33.00 -6.29 -23.31
CA PRO A 217 -32.36 -7.24 -22.39
C PRO A 217 -30.84 -7.30 -22.60
N ILE A 218 -30.37 -7.13 -23.85
CA ILE A 218 -28.93 -7.10 -24.16
C ILE A 218 -28.25 -5.90 -23.50
N LEU A 219 -28.89 -4.72 -23.57
CA LEU A 219 -28.39 -3.50 -22.95
C LEU A 219 -28.37 -3.63 -21.41
N ALA A 220 -29.42 -4.18 -20.81
CA ALA A 220 -29.49 -4.42 -19.36
C ALA A 220 -28.34 -5.31 -18.87
N THR A 221 -28.06 -6.38 -19.62
CA THR A 221 -26.97 -7.32 -19.29
C THR A 221 -25.61 -6.66 -19.44
N ALA A 222 -25.40 -5.91 -20.53
CA ALA A 222 -24.16 -5.16 -20.75
C ALA A 222 -23.91 -4.09 -19.67
N ILE A 223 -24.95 -3.38 -19.24
CA ILE A 223 -24.84 -2.37 -18.17
C ILE A 223 -24.41 -3.03 -16.86
N ILE A 224 -25.07 -4.13 -16.43
CA ILE A 224 -24.71 -4.82 -15.17
C ILE A 224 -23.28 -5.36 -15.23
N LEU A 225 -22.88 -5.97 -16.35
CA LEU A 225 -21.54 -6.54 -16.51
C LEU A 225 -20.44 -5.47 -16.44
N ASN A 226 -20.72 -4.26 -16.94
CA ASN A 226 -19.79 -3.13 -16.89
C ASN A 226 -19.87 -2.35 -15.57
N LEU A 227 -21.00 -2.37 -14.86
CA LEU A 227 -21.16 -1.65 -13.58
C LEU A 227 -20.24 -2.18 -12.50
N ILE A 228 -20.03 -3.51 -12.45
CA ILE A 228 -19.14 -4.15 -11.47
C ILE A 228 -17.69 -3.65 -11.63
N PRO A 229 -17.02 -3.78 -12.78
CA PRO A 229 -15.65 -3.28 -12.93
C PRO A 229 -15.56 -1.77 -12.77
N LEU A 230 -16.57 -1.01 -13.19
CA LEU A 230 -16.59 0.45 -13.06
C LEU A 230 -16.72 0.87 -11.60
N SER A 231 -17.55 0.19 -10.79
CA SER A 231 -17.65 0.42 -9.35
C SER A 231 -16.37 0.06 -8.59
N ILE A 232 -15.68 -1.03 -8.98
CA ILE A 232 -14.36 -1.38 -8.43
C ILE A 232 -13.32 -0.30 -8.78
N ALA A 233 -13.30 0.16 -10.04
CA ALA A 233 -12.41 1.24 -10.48
C ALA A 233 -12.69 2.54 -9.71
N LEU A 234 -13.95 2.85 -9.45
CA LEU A 234 -14.38 4.05 -8.74
C LEU A 234 -14.02 3.98 -7.25
N LEU A 235 -14.22 2.83 -6.61
CA LEU A 235 -13.74 2.58 -5.23
C LEU A 235 -12.22 2.68 -5.13
N TYR A 236 -11.48 2.15 -6.12
CA TYR A 236 -10.03 2.30 -6.19
C TYR A 236 -9.61 3.76 -6.32
N LEU A 237 -10.28 4.54 -7.18
CA LEU A 237 -10.01 5.98 -7.35
C LEU A 237 -10.35 6.77 -6.07
N ILE A 238 -11.46 6.46 -5.40
CA ILE A 238 -11.82 7.07 -4.12
C ILE A 238 -10.76 6.74 -3.05
N SER A 239 -10.38 5.47 -2.89
CA SER A 239 -9.33 5.05 -1.96
C SER A 239 -7.99 5.75 -2.24
N ARG A 240 -7.63 5.89 -3.52
CA ARG A 240 -6.45 6.65 -3.96
C ARG A 240 -6.57 8.14 -3.67
N SER A 241 -7.76 8.73 -3.79
CA SER A 241 -7.98 10.14 -3.45
C SER A 241 -7.90 10.37 -1.94
N PHE A 242 -8.43 9.45 -1.14
CA PHE A 242 -8.39 9.51 0.32
C PHE A 242 -6.95 9.37 0.86
N SER A 243 -6.16 8.48 0.28
CA SER A 243 -4.74 8.36 0.64
C SER A 243 -3.94 9.62 0.31
N ARG A 244 -4.27 10.31 -0.81
CA ARG A 244 -3.71 11.63 -1.12
C ARG A 244 -4.17 12.71 -0.14
N LEU A 245 -5.45 12.78 0.19
CA LEU A 245 -6.00 13.75 1.15
C LEU A 245 -5.44 13.54 2.57
N SER A 246 -5.21 12.29 2.99
CA SER A 246 -4.58 12.00 4.29
C SER A 246 -3.13 12.50 4.40
N MET A 247 -2.47 12.79 3.27
CA MET A 247 -1.17 13.49 3.27
C MET A 247 -1.31 14.99 3.52
N PHE A 248 -2.46 15.62 3.21
CA PHE A 248 -2.68 17.05 3.37
C PHE A 248 -3.35 17.45 4.70
N VAL A 249 -4.07 16.54 5.38
CA VAL A 249 -4.85 16.87 6.61
C VAL A 249 -4.02 16.72 7.91
N THR A 250 -2.67 16.69 7.84
CA THR A 250 -1.82 16.66 9.06
C THR A 250 -0.74 17.74 9.08
N GLU A 251 -1.06 18.89 8.50
CA GLU A 251 -0.44 20.18 8.82
C GLU A 251 -1.22 20.87 9.93
#